data_AF-A0A124F8M7-F1
#
_entry.id   AF-A0A124F8M7-F1
#
_cell.length_a   1.000
_cell.length_b   1.000
_cell.length_c   1.000
_cell.angle_alpha   90.00
_cell.angle_beta   90.00
_cell.angle_gamma   90.00
#
_symmetry.space_group_name_H-M   'P 1'
#
loop_
_entity.id
_entity.type
_entity.pdbx_description
1 polymer ?
#
loop_
_entity_poly.entity_id
_entity_poly.type
_entity_poly.pdbx_seq_one_letter_code
_entity_poly.pdbx_strand_id
1 'polypeptide(L)'
;MQLEELYEMGLKFHGHKCPAMPLGIRAGLAAMKVLGVERAKDKELMVISETGKGHAAGCFLDGIMVATGCTYGKSNIVNGQLK
;
A
#
# COMPACT_ATOMS: atom_id res chain seq x y z
N MET A 1 -12.14 0.91 7.48
CA MET A 1 -12.66 0.87 6.10
C MET A 1 -12.90 -0.57 5.73
N GLN A 2 -14.00 -0.85 5.02
CA GLN A 2 -14.29 -2.17 4.49
C GLN A 2 -13.45 -2.45 3.24
N LEU A 3 -13.28 -3.72 2.86
CA LEU A 3 -12.47 -4.09 1.68
C LEU A 3 -12.99 -3.44 0.40
N GLU A 4 -14.32 -3.37 0.23
CA GLU A 4 -14.97 -2.77 -0.93
C GLU A 4 -14.65 -1.26 -1.06
N GLU A 5 -14.73 -0.52 0.06
CA GLU A 5 -14.40 0.91 0.11
C GLU A 5 -12.92 1.17 -0.26
N LEU A 6 -12.02 0.31 0.23
CA LEU A 6 -10.60 0.37 -0.11
C LEU A 6 -10.38 0.06 -1.59
N TYR A 7 -11.07 -0.92 -2.14
CA TYR A 7 -10.96 -1.26 -3.55
C TYR A 7 -11.47 -0.13 -4.45
N GLU A 8 -12.61 0.48 -4.15
CA GLU A 8 -13.13 1.62 -4.92
C GLU A 8 -12.19 2.83 -4.85
N MET A 9 -11.69 3.16 -3.66
CA MET A 9 -10.69 4.22 -3.47
C MET A 9 -9.42 3.92 -4.26
N GLY A 10 -8.90 2.69 -4.14
CA GLY A 10 -7.70 2.25 -4.83
C GLY A 10 -7.86 2.29 -6.34
N LEU A 11 -9.01 1.89 -6.87
CA LEU A 11 -9.28 1.94 -8.30
C LEU A 11 -9.32 3.38 -8.83
N LYS A 12 -9.97 4.29 -8.10
CA LYS A 12 -10.01 5.73 -8.47
C LYS A 12 -8.62 6.36 -8.43
N PHE A 13 -7.81 6.02 -7.43
CA PHE A 13 -6.44 6.51 -7.29
C PHE A 13 -5.50 5.94 -8.36
N HIS A 14 -5.59 4.63 -8.61
CA HIS A 14 -4.70 3.90 -9.50
C HIS A 14 -5.02 4.10 -10.99
N GLY A 15 -6.28 4.37 -11.32
CA GLY A 15 -6.71 4.78 -12.66
C GLY A 15 -7.00 3.66 -13.66
N HIS A 16 -6.70 2.40 -13.34
CA HIS A 16 -7.08 1.26 -14.19
C HIS A 16 -7.27 -0.04 -13.38
N LYS A 17 -7.89 -1.05 -14.01
CA LYS A 17 -8.03 -2.38 -13.41
C LYS A 17 -6.80 -3.22 -13.72
N CYS A 18 -6.11 -3.69 -12.68
CA CYS A 18 -5.03 -4.66 -12.77
C CYS A 18 -5.10 -5.62 -11.56
N PRO A 19 -4.48 -6.80 -11.62
CA PRO A 19 -4.50 -7.75 -10.49
C PRO A 19 -3.59 -7.31 -9.33
N ALA A 20 -2.59 -6.47 -9.58
CA ALA A 20 -1.55 -6.13 -8.61
C ALA A 20 -2.04 -5.17 -7.51
N MET A 21 -2.84 -4.15 -7.85
CA MET A 21 -3.33 -3.18 -6.86
C MET A 21 -4.25 -3.82 -5.80
N PRO A 22 -5.27 -4.62 -6.16
CA PRO A 22 -6.09 -5.33 -5.17
C PRO A 22 -5.29 -6.32 -4.31
N LEU A 23 -4.26 -6.94 -4.88
CA LEU A 23 -3.34 -7.78 -4.13
C LEU A 23 -2.56 -6.97 -3.08
N GLY A 24 -2.12 -5.76 -3.45
CA GLY A 24 -1.50 -4.80 -2.53
C GLY A 24 -2.41 -4.41 -1.37
N ILE A 25 -3.71 -4.17 -1.63
CA ILE A 25 -4.69 -3.88 -0.57
C ILE A 25 -4.75 -5.03 0.43
N ARG A 26 -4.88 -6.27 -0.08
CA ARG A 26 -4.95 -7.48 0.76
C ARG A 26 -3.68 -7.69 1.57
N ALA A 27 -2.51 -7.51 0.96
CA ALA A 27 -1.23 -7.61 1.63
C ALA A 27 -1.07 -6.56 2.75
N GLY A 28 -1.47 -5.32 2.48
CA GLY A 28 -1.48 -4.24 3.48
C GLY A 28 -2.39 -4.58 4.66
N LEU A 29 -3.65 -4.97 4.40
CA LEU A 29 -4.58 -5.38 5.46
C LEU A 29 -4.08 -6.56 6.28
N ALA A 30 -3.45 -7.55 5.64
CA ALA A 30 -2.84 -8.68 6.33
C ALA A 30 -1.70 -8.23 7.26
N ALA A 31 -0.82 -7.34 6.79
CA ALA A 31 0.25 -6.78 7.60
C ALA A 31 -0.29 -5.99 8.81
N MET A 32 -1.30 -5.12 8.59
CA MET A 32 -1.94 -4.35 9.67
C MET A 32 -2.55 -5.27 10.73
N LYS A 33 -3.21 -6.35 10.29
CA LYS A 33 -3.78 -7.37 11.20
C LYS A 33 -2.70 -8.08 12.01
N VAL A 34 -1.60 -8.49 11.38
CA VAL A 34 -0.49 -9.17 12.06
C VAL A 34 0.18 -8.26 13.08
N LEU A 35 0.35 -6.98 12.75
CA LEU A 35 0.97 -5.99 13.63
C LEU A 35 0.02 -5.47 14.72
N GLY A 36 -1.29 -5.71 14.61
CA GLY A 36 -2.28 -5.22 15.57
C GLY A 36 -2.41 -3.69 15.56
N VAL A 37 -2.17 -3.05 14.42
CA VAL A 37 -2.18 -1.59 14.27
C VAL A 37 -3.32 -1.11 13.38
N GLU A 38 -3.69 0.16 13.53
CA GLU A 38 -4.67 0.82 12.67
C GLU A 38 -4.02 1.60 11.53
N ARG A 39 -4.80 1.86 10.49
CA ARG A 39 -4.37 2.61 9.29
C ARG A 39 -3.71 3.94 9.68
N ALA A 40 -2.52 4.20 9.14
CA ALA A 40 -1.73 5.38 9.44
C ALA A 40 -2.44 6.68 9.03
N LYS A 41 -2.56 7.60 9.97
CA LYS A 41 -3.01 8.99 9.78
C LYS A 41 -1.83 9.87 9.35
N ASP A 42 -0.66 9.71 9.98
CA ASP A 42 0.56 10.47 9.70
C ASP A 42 1.81 9.57 9.63
N LYS A 43 2.84 9.83 10.44
CA LYS A 43 4.16 9.18 10.43
C LYS A 43 4.35 8.08 11.47
N GLU A 44 3.26 7.55 12.04
CA GLU A 44 3.31 6.50 13.06
C GLU A 44 3.72 5.11 12.54
N LEU A 45 3.60 4.88 11.23
CA LEU A 45 3.95 3.62 10.58
C LEU A 45 4.84 3.86 9.36
N MET A 46 5.64 2.86 9.04
CA MET A 46 6.55 2.87 7.90
C MET A 46 6.35 1.60 7.06
N VAL A 47 6.46 1.74 5.74
CA VAL A 47 6.51 0.63 4.79
C VAL A 47 7.89 0.60 4.17
N ILE A 48 8.54 -0.56 4.26
CA ILE A 48 9.76 -0.86 3.52
C ILE A 48 9.34 -1.59 2.25
N SER A 49 9.47 -0.92 1.11
CA SER A 49 9.12 -1.51 -0.18
C SER A 49 10.32 -2.20 -0.83
N GLU A 50 10.16 -3.47 -1.17
CA GLU A 50 11.14 -4.23 -1.95
C GLU A 50 10.88 -4.15 -3.47
N THR A 51 9.84 -3.41 -3.88
CA THR A 51 9.56 -3.21 -5.30
C THR A 51 10.65 -2.32 -5.93
N GLY A 52 11.31 -2.81 -6.98
CA GLY A 52 12.32 -2.03 -7.70
C GLY A 52 11.77 -0.74 -8.35
N LYS A 53 12.65 0.25 -8.56
CA LYS A 53 12.32 1.47 -9.32
C LYS A 53 12.05 1.11 -10.79
N GLY A 54 10.97 1.65 -11.37
CA GLY A 54 10.57 1.37 -12.75
C GLY A 54 10.00 -0.04 -12.97
N HIS A 55 9.83 -0.82 -11.90
CA HIS A 55 9.18 -2.12 -11.99
C HIS A 55 7.66 -1.94 -12.13
N ALA A 56 7.03 -2.75 -12.97
CA ALA A 56 5.57 -2.90 -13.07
C ALA A 56 4.86 -3.18 -11.72
N ALA A 57 5.61 -3.52 -10.67
CA ALA A 57 5.12 -3.70 -9.30
C ALA A 57 4.70 -2.40 -8.58
N GLY A 58 4.80 -1.21 -9.20
CA GLY A 58 4.26 0.03 -8.63
C GLY A 58 2.76 -0.05 -8.31
N CYS A 59 1.99 -0.77 -9.13
CA CYS A 59 0.57 -0.99 -8.92
C CYS A 59 0.25 -1.67 -7.58
N PHE A 60 1.10 -2.62 -7.16
CA PHE A 60 0.96 -3.29 -5.87
C PHE A 60 1.14 -2.30 -4.71
N LEU A 61 2.12 -1.40 -4.84
CA LEU A 61 2.42 -0.42 -3.81
C LEU A 61 1.29 0.63 -3.67
N ASP A 62 0.58 0.96 -4.73
CA ASP A 62 -0.64 1.78 -4.64
C ASP A 62 -1.69 1.13 -3.73
N GLY A 63 -1.88 -0.18 -3.86
CA GLY A 63 -2.75 -0.95 -2.96
C GLY A 63 -2.29 -0.92 -1.50
N ILE A 64 -0.97 -1.03 -1.27
CA ILE A 64 -0.37 -0.91 0.06
C ILE A 64 -0.64 0.47 0.66
N MET A 65 -0.47 1.55 -0.11
CA MET A 65 -0.75 2.92 0.35
C MET A 65 -2.21 3.09 0.75
N VAL A 66 -3.13 2.55 -0.05
CA VAL A 66 -4.57 2.63 0.20
C VAL A 66 -4.92 1.91 1.51
N ALA A 67 -4.45 0.68 1.69
CA ALA A 67 -4.76 -0.15 2.85
C ALA A 67 -4.11 0.35 4.15
N THR A 68 -2.82 0.71 4.10
CA THR A 68 -2.03 1.02 5.30
C THR A 68 -2.07 2.50 5.66
N GLY A 69 -2.41 3.37 4.72
CA GLY A 69 -2.28 4.82 4.89
C GLY A 69 -0.83 5.30 4.87
N CYS A 70 0.16 4.42 4.77
CA CYS A 70 1.55 4.81 4.57
C CYS A 70 1.73 5.26 3.13
N THR A 71 1.91 6.56 2.89
CA THR A 71 2.03 7.10 1.52
C THR A 71 3.41 7.71 1.28
N TYR A 72 3.79 7.82 0.01
CA TYR A 72 4.98 8.56 -0.39
C TYR A 72 4.92 10.03 0.05
N GLY A 73 3.77 10.69 -0.11
CA GLY A 73 3.60 12.10 0.25
C GLY A 73 3.79 12.39 1.75
N LYS A 74 3.55 11.39 2.60
CA LYS A 74 3.79 11.47 4.05
C LYS A 74 5.18 10.98 4.46
N SER A 75 6.02 10.60 3.51
CA SER A 75 7.34 10.01 3.74
C SER A 75 7.31 8.70 4.53
N ASN A 76 6.21 7.94 4.47
CA ASN A 76 6.13 6.65 5.17
C ASN A 76 6.81 5.49 4.42
N ILE A 77 7.17 5.69 3.15
CA ILE A 77 7.71 4.63 2.29
C ILE A 77 9.19 4.84 2.05
N VAL A 78 9.97 3.80 2.29
CA VAL A 78 11.38 3.71 1.92
C VAL A 78 11.60 2.47 1.05
N ASN A 79 12.48 2.57 0.06
CA ASN A 79 12.83 1.41 -0.76
C ASN A 79 13.91 0.59 -0.04
N GLY A 80 13.53 -0.60 0.42
CA GLY A 80 14.45 -1.62 0.88
C GLY A 80 15.00 -2.38 -0.31
N GLN A 81 15.87 -1.74 -1.11
CA GLN A 81 16.79 -2.56 -1.90
C GLN A 81 17.67 -3.29 -0.89
N LEU A 82 17.33 -4.54 -0.58
CA LEU A 82 18.27 -5.49 0.00
C LEU A 82 19.50 -5.43 -0.93
N LYS A 83 20.60 -4.93 -0.40
CA LYS A 83 21.89 -4.97 -1.09
C LYS A 83 22.29 -6.43 -1.32
#